data_AF-A0A921K2W3-F1
#
_entry.id   AF-A0A921K2W3-F1
#
_cell.length_a   1.000
_cell.length_b   1.000
_cell.length_c   1.000
_cell.angle_alpha   90.00
_cell.angle_beta   90.00
_cell.angle_gamma   90.00
#
_symmetry.space_group_name_H-M   'P 1'
#
loop_
_entity.id
_entity.type
_entity.pdbx_description
1 polymer ?
#
loop_
_entity_poly.entity_id
_entity_poly.type
_entity_poly.pdbx_seq_one_letter_code
_entity_poly.pdbx_strand_id
1 'polypeptide(L)'
;MKNIIRFVGLCLSLAFVLQACDDWTIPENNVIQDLQGTPKSEEYYENLRAYKKSDHQLAFGWFGFWNGGTGTSARGSLRSVPDSVDIISIWGQEHAFDLSQVKINDMRYVQEKYGTKVLFTIFAHEIPEPFDSTPEGIEAFASAMCDSVYKYGYDGLDLDYEHG
;
A
#
# COMPACT_ATOMS: atom_id res chain seq x y z
N MET A 1 -28.07 -48.08 43.24
CA MET A 1 -28.56 -47.20 42.15
C MET A 1 -28.06 -45.77 42.23
N LYS A 2 -28.21 -45.04 43.35
CA LYS A 2 -27.74 -43.64 43.49
C LYS A 2 -26.24 -43.43 43.19
N ASN A 3 -25.38 -44.38 43.59
CA ASN A 3 -23.93 -44.29 43.35
C ASN A 3 -23.55 -44.58 41.88
N ILE A 4 -24.33 -45.42 41.19
CA ILE A 4 -24.16 -45.70 39.76
C ILE A 4 -24.56 -44.47 38.94
N ILE A 5 -25.67 -43.83 39.29
CA ILE A 5 -26.13 -42.59 38.62
C ILE A 5 -25.11 -41.45 38.82
N ARG A 6 -24.53 -41.32 40.02
CA ARG A 6 -23.45 -40.36 40.30
C ARG A 6 -22.20 -40.64 39.49
N PHE A 7 -21.80 -41.91 39.37
CA PHE A 7 -20.63 -42.31 38.59
C PHE A 7 -20.83 -42.05 37.10
N VAL A 8 -22.00 -42.42 36.56
CA VAL A 8 -22.37 -42.15 35.15
C VAL A 8 -22.44 -40.64 34.89
N GLY A 9 -23.02 -39.86 35.79
CA GLY A 9 -23.06 -38.40 35.68
C GLY A 9 -21.68 -37.75 35.72
N LEU A 10 -20.77 -38.24 36.56
CA LEU A 10 -19.38 -37.78 36.63
C LEU A 10 -18.64 -38.09 35.32
N CYS A 11 -18.74 -39.33 34.81
CA CYS A 11 -18.13 -39.73 33.55
C CYS A 11 -18.65 -38.92 32.35
N LEU A 12 -19.96 -38.65 32.29
CA LEU A 12 -20.55 -37.79 31.25
C LEU A 12 -20.04 -36.35 31.37
N SER A 13 -19.99 -35.78 32.58
CA SER A 13 -19.48 -34.42 32.78
C SER A 13 -17.99 -34.27 32.41
N LEU A 14 -17.15 -35.28 32.71
CA LEU A 14 -15.74 -35.29 32.32
C LEU A 14 -15.56 -35.37 30.81
N ALA A 15 -16.42 -36.12 30.12
CA ALA A 15 -16.40 -36.23 28.66
C ALA A 15 -16.74 -34.90 27.96
N PHE A 16 -17.64 -34.08 28.53
CA PHE A 16 -17.97 -32.76 27.98
C PHE A 16 -16.87 -31.71 28.21
N VAL A 17 -16.09 -31.81 29.29
CA VAL A 17 -14.98 -30.87 29.56
C VAL A 17 -13.79 -31.10 28.62
N LEU A 18 -13.61 -32.31 28.09
CA LEU A 18 -12.55 -32.65 27.13
C LEU A 18 -12.87 -32.27 25.67
N GLN A 19 -14.10 -31.83 25.36
CA GLN A 19 -14.48 -31.36 24.02
C GLN A 19 -14.51 -29.83 23.88
N ALA A 20 -14.25 -29.09 24.97
CA ALA A 20 -14.08 -27.65 24.90
C ALA A 20 -12.59 -27.32 24.75
N CYS A 21 -12.23 -26.68 23.63
CA CYS A 21 -10.92 -26.06 23.32
C CYS A 21 -9.97 -26.77 22.34
N ASP A 22 -10.47 -27.40 21.27
CA ASP A 22 -9.60 -27.73 20.13
C ASP A 22 -9.44 -26.52 19.17
N ASP A 23 -10.50 -25.72 19.00
CA ASP A 23 -10.59 -24.65 17.97
C ASP A 23 -9.56 -23.51 18.16
N TRP A 24 -9.23 -23.16 19.40
CA TRP A 24 -8.30 -22.05 19.70
C TRP A 24 -6.81 -22.42 19.56
N THR A 25 -6.48 -23.72 19.48
CA THR A 25 -5.08 -24.20 19.48
C THR A 25 -4.54 -24.56 18.10
N ILE A 26 -5.41 -24.56 17.08
CA ILE A 26 -5.03 -24.80 15.70
C ILE A 26 -4.64 -23.45 15.10
N PRO A 27 -3.38 -23.26 14.62
CA PRO A 27 -3.03 -22.06 13.90
C PRO A 27 -3.84 -21.98 12.60
N GLU A 28 -4.91 -21.21 12.62
CA GLU A 28 -5.65 -20.87 11.41
C GLU A 28 -4.96 -19.72 10.71
N ASN A 29 -4.71 -19.86 9.40
CA ASN A 29 -4.27 -18.74 8.62
C ASN A 29 -5.46 -17.78 8.46
N ASN A 30 -5.46 -16.69 9.22
CA ASN A 30 -6.33 -15.57 8.92
C ASN A 30 -5.90 -15.01 7.56
N VAL A 31 -6.70 -15.29 6.53
CA VAL A 31 -6.52 -14.67 5.22
C VAL A 31 -7.00 -13.21 5.34
N ILE A 32 -6.11 -12.35 5.82
CA ILE A 32 -6.36 -10.90 5.97
C ILE A 32 -6.48 -10.24 4.57
N GLN A 33 -5.78 -10.80 3.58
CA GLN A 33 -5.89 -10.43 2.17
C GLN A 33 -5.88 -11.67 1.29
N ASP A 34 -6.96 -11.89 0.54
CA ASP A 34 -7.01 -12.90 -0.51
C ASP A 34 -6.14 -12.44 -1.70
N LEU A 35 -4.91 -12.95 -1.75
CA LEU A 35 -3.97 -12.69 -2.84
C LEU A 35 -4.30 -13.49 -4.12
N GLN A 36 -5.22 -14.45 -4.05
CA GLN A 36 -5.73 -15.17 -5.23
C GLN A 36 -6.80 -14.35 -5.96
N GLY A 37 -7.34 -13.32 -5.29
CA GLY A 37 -8.14 -12.24 -5.84
C GLY A 37 -9.35 -12.73 -6.60
N THR A 38 -10.53 -12.68 -5.98
CA THR A 38 -11.76 -12.68 -6.78
C THR A 38 -11.65 -11.54 -7.79
N PRO A 39 -11.77 -11.79 -9.11
CA PRO A 39 -11.71 -10.72 -10.09
C PRO A 39 -12.73 -9.64 -9.72
N LYS A 40 -12.24 -8.43 -9.41
CA LYS A 40 -13.12 -7.33 -9.03
C LYS A 40 -13.82 -6.80 -10.28
N SER A 41 -15.11 -6.51 -10.17
CA SER A 41 -15.90 -5.96 -11.28
C SER A 41 -15.45 -4.54 -11.64
N GLU A 42 -15.79 -4.06 -12.83
CA GLU A 42 -15.58 -2.64 -13.16
C GLU A 42 -16.41 -1.71 -12.26
N GLU A 43 -17.61 -2.14 -11.85
CA GLU A 43 -18.44 -1.43 -10.86
C GLU A 43 -17.71 -1.26 -9.51
N TYR A 44 -16.95 -2.27 -9.07
CA TYR A 44 -16.12 -2.14 -7.87
C TYR A 44 -15.12 -1.00 -8.01
N TYR A 45 -14.39 -0.94 -9.13
CA TYR A 45 -13.39 0.10 -9.36
C TYR A 45 -14.01 1.48 -9.56
N GLU A 46 -15.20 1.58 -10.16
CA GLU A 46 -15.99 2.81 -10.22
C GLU A 46 -16.35 3.31 -8.82
N ASN A 47 -16.86 2.42 -7.96
CA ASN A 47 -17.17 2.74 -6.57
C ASN A 47 -15.93 3.11 -5.77
N LEU A 48 -14.80 2.45 -6.00
CA LEU A 48 -13.52 2.80 -5.38
C LEU A 48 -13.08 4.22 -5.76
N ARG A 49 -13.11 4.55 -7.06
CA ARG A 49 -12.79 5.92 -7.53
C ARG A 49 -13.78 6.95 -7.02
N ALA A 50 -15.06 6.59 -6.86
CA ALA A 50 -16.07 7.47 -6.28
C ALA A 50 -15.81 7.72 -4.79
N TYR A 51 -15.43 6.69 -4.03
CA TYR A 51 -14.99 6.79 -2.64
C TYR A 51 -13.79 7.72 -2.50
N LYS A 52 -12.73 7.55 -3.30
CA LYS A 52 -11.54 8.43 -3.23
C LYS A 52 -11.81 9.90 -3.60
N LYS A 53 -12.94 10.18 -4.24
CA LYS A 53 -13.40 11.55 -4.56
C LYS A 53 -14.37 12.11 -3.51
N SER A 54 -14.90 11.29 -2.62
CA SER A 54 -15.80 11.75 -1.57
C SER A 54 -15.04 12.43 -0.44
N ASP A 55 -15.76 13.11 0.45
CA ASP A 55 -15.18 13.62 1.69
C ASP A 55 -14.92 12.45 2.65
N HIS A 56 -13.64 12.15 2.88
CA HIS A 56 -13.17 11.08 3.77
C HIS A 56 -11.76 11.38 4.29
N GLN A 57 -11.30 10.62 5.29
CA GLN A 57 -9.92 10.72 5.77
C GLN A 57 -8.97 10.09 4.77
N LEU A 58 -7.99 10.87 4.31
CA LEU A 58 -6.99 10.38 3.37
C LEU A 58 -5.99 9.44 4.04
N ALA A 59 -5.68 8.34 3.37
CA ALA A 59 -4.56 7.48 3.71
C ALA A 59 -3.38 7.74 2.77
N PHE A 60 -2.22 7.98 3.37
CA PHE A 60 -0.95 8.24 2.68
C PHE A 60 0.11 7.21 3.10
N GLY A 61 1.04 6.89 2.21
CA GLY A 61 2.21 6.09 2.58
C GLY A 61 3.41 6.27 1.65
N TRP A 62 4.61 6.22 2.24
CA TRP A 62 5.87 6.08 1.52
C TRP A 62 6.09 4.65 1.06
N PHE A 63 6.34 4.46 -0.23
CA PHE A 63 6.49 3.14 -0.86
C PHE A 63 7.92 2.97 -1.40
N GLY A 64 8.70 2.14 -0.71
CA GLY A 64 10.04 1.74 -1.14
C GLY A 64 10.05 0.43 -1.92
N PHE A 65 11.22 0.08 -2.48
CA PHE A 65 11.43 -1.17 -3.24
C PHE A 65 10.50 -1.31 -4.46
N TRP A 66 10.20 -0.21 -5.14
CA TRP A 66 9.36 -0.25 -6.33
C TRP A 66 10.11 -0.81 -7.53
N ASN A 67 9.63 -1.94 -8.06
CA ASN A 67 10.20 -2.62 -9.24
C ASN A 67 9.16 -2.87 -10.36
N GLY A 68 7.98 -2.25 -10.24
CA GLY A 68 6.88 -2.40 -11.19
C GLY A 68 6.22 -3.79 -11.19
N GLY A 69 6.40 -4.58 -10.12
CA GLY A 69 5.83 -5.92 -10.02
C GLY A 69 6.58 -7.00 -10.81
N THR A 70 7.86 -6.77 -11.14
CA THR A 70 8.69 -7.71 -11.92
C THR A 70 9.26 -8.86 -11.10
N GLY A 71 9.14 -8.82 -9.77
CA GLY A 71 9.63 -9.87 -8.88
C GLY A 71 8.68 -11.07 -8.75
N THR A 72 9.11 -12.08 -8.00
CA THR A 72 8.29 -13.25 -7.63
C THR A 72 7.26 -12.95 -6.54
N SER A 73 7.31 -11.75 -5.96
CA SER A 73 6.38 -11.25 -4.95
C SER A 73 5.71 -9.98 -5.44
N ALA A 74 4.43 -9.82 -5.11
CA ALA A 74 3.66 -8.61 -5.39
C ALA A 74 4.19 -7.36 -4.65
N ARG A 75 5.07 -7.53 -3.63
CA ARG A 75 5.61 -6.45 -2.79
C ARG A 75 6.17 -5.26 -3.58
N GLY A 76 6.75 -5.48 -4.76
CA GLY A 76 7.36 -4.42 -5.56
C GLY A 76 6.40 -3.73 -6.54
N SER A 77 5.11 -4.05 -6.52
CA SER A 77 4.07 -3.43 -7.34
C SER A 77 3.20 -2.50 -6.51
N LEU A 78 2.87 -1.33 -7.05
CA LEU A 78 1.92 -0.40 -6.45
C LEU A 78 0.52 -1.01 -6.33
N ARG A 79 0.19 -2.02 -7.13
CA ARG A 79 -1.09 -2.75 -7.08
C ARG A 79 -1.26 -3.60 -5.83
N SER A 80 -0.18 -3.83 -5.09
CA SER A 80 -0.21 -4.57 -3.82
C SER A 80 -0.61 -3.71 -2.62
N VAL A 81 -0.64 -2.39 -2.79
CA VAL A 81 -1.05 -1.46 -1.74
C VAL A 81 -2.57 -1.59 -1.51
N PRO A 82 -3.06 -1.53 -0.25
CA PRO A 82 -4.49 -1.58 0.03
C PRO A 82 -5.27 -0.51 -0.74
N ASP A 83 -6.43 -0.91 -1.29
CA ASP A 83 -7.25 -0.03 -2.14
C ASP A 83 -7.68 1.27 -1.45
N SER A 84 -7.77 1.29 -0.12
CA SER A 84 -8.09 2.46 0.69
C SER A 84 -6.97 3.50 0.78
N VAL A 85 -5.76 3.24 0.24
CA VAL A 85 -4.68 4.24 0.20
C VAL A 85 -4.91 5.21 -0.95
N ASP A 86 -4.98 6.50 -0.63
CA ASP A 86 -5.30 7.56 -1.59
C ASP A 86 -4.08 8.11 -2.29
N ILE A 87 -2.97 8.21 -1.55
CA ILE A 87 -1.74 8.84 -2.03
C ILE A 87 -0.55 7.95 -1.67
N ILE A 88 0.24 7.61 -2.68
CA ILE A 88 1.50 6.90 -2.51
C ILE A 88 2.63 7.84 -2.89
N SER A 89 3.67 7.93 -2.06
CA SER A 89 4.90 8.64 -2.40
C SER A 89 6.04 7.65 -2.60
N ILE A 90 6.68 7.66 -3.77
CA ILE A 90 7.79 6.75 -4.05
C ILE A 90 9.02 7.18 -3.23
N TRP A 91 9.43 6.29 -2.32
CA TRP A 91 10.61 6.48 -1.47
C TRP A 91 11.88 5.98 -2.16
N GLY A 92 12.93 6.80 -2.16
CA GLY A 92 14.22 6.54 -2.82
C GLY A 92 14.28 7.15 -4.22
N GLN A 93 15.22 8.08 -4.45
CA GLN A 93 15.37 8.77 -5.73
C GLN A 93 15.71 7.82 -6.88
N GLU A 94 16.42 6.73 -6.60
CA GLU A 94 16.72 5.64 -7.53
C GLU A 94 15.47 4.89 -8.02
N HIS A 95 14.32 5.16 -7.40
CA HIS A 95 13.04 4.60 -7.80
C HIS A 95 12.10 5.63 -8.43
N ALA A 96 12.38 6.92 -8.28
CA ALA A 96 11.56 8.04 -8.72
C ALA A 96 11.91 8.56 -10.13
N PHE A 97 13.14 8.33 -10.58
CA PHE A 97 13.63 8.81 -11.88
C PHE A 97 14.00 7.64 -12.82
N ASP A 98 14.17 7.96 -14.11
CA ASP A 98 14.51 7.00 -15.17
C ASP A 98 13.63 5.74 -15.18
N LEU A 99 12.33 5.97 -15.07
CA LEU A 99 11.35 4.89 -14.96
C LEU A 99 11.36 4.00 -16.20
N SER A 100 11.43 2.69 -15.97
CA SER A 100 11.15 1.70 -17.00
C SER A 100 9.66 1.74 -17.37
N GLN A 101 9.33 1.28 -18.58
CA GLN A 101 7.93 1.21 -19.02
C GLN A 101 7.07 0.33 -18.09
N VAL A 102 7.67 -0.69 -17.45
CA VAL A 102 6.95 -1.56 -16.51
C VAL A 102 6.52 -0.78 -15.27
N LYS A 103 7.39 0.09 -14.73
CA LYS A 103 7.04 1.01 -13.64
C LYS A 103 5.95 2.00 -14.08
N ILE A 104 6.09 2.61 -15.26
CA ILE A 104 5.07 3.53 -15.79
C ILE A 104 3.71 2.83 -15.90
N ASN A 105 3.65 1.60 -16.40
CA ASN A 105 2.41 0.83 -16.53
C ASN A 105 1.83 0.41 -15.17
N ASP A 106 2.68 0.13 -14.18
CA ASP A 106 2.25 -0.18 -12.81
C ASP A 106 1.60 1.04 -12.15
N MET A 107 2.23 2.20 -12.27
CA MET A 107 1.72 3.49 -11.80
C MET A 107 0.42 3.89 -12.50
N ARG A 108 0.38 3.83 -13.84
CA ARG A 108 -0.82 4.17 -14.62
C ARG A 108 -2.01 3.30 -14.25
N TYR A 109 -1.77 2.01 -14.01
CA TYR A 109 -2.82 1.12 -13.59
C TYR A 109 -3.46 1.57 -12.27
N VAL A 110 -2.68 1.90 -11.24
CA VAL A 110 -3.25 2.33 -9.95
C VAL A 110 -3.89 3.72 -10.02
N GLN A 111 -3.34 4.64 -10.82
CA GLN A 111 -3.94 5.95 -11.07
C GLN A 111 -5.31 5.83 -11.75
N GLU A 112 -5.39 5.02 -12.81
CA GLU A 112 -6.59 4.94 -13.65
C GLU A 112 -7.63 3.96 -13.10
N LYS A 113 -7.20 2.77 -12.66
CA LYS A 113 -8.13 1.76 -12.14
C LYS A 113 -8.55 2.06 -10.71
N TYR A 114 -7.60 2.37 -9.83
CA TYR A 114 -7.90 2.51 -8.40
C TYR A 114 -8.21 3.97 -8.01
N GLY A 115 -7.76 4.95 -8.81
CA GLY A 115 -7.85 6.37 -8.45
C GLY A 115 -6.82 6.81 -7.41
N THR A 116 -5.76 6.02 -7.21
CA THR A 116 -4.66 6.35 -6.28
C THR A 116 -3.73 7.37 -6.93
N LYS A 117 -3.41 8.45 -6.21
CA LYS A 117 -2.39 9.41 -6.65
C LYS A 117 -1.01 8.89 -6.33
N VAL A 118 -0.07 9.08 -7.26
CA VAL A 118 1.32 8.65 -7.10
C VAL A 118 2.23 9.87 -7.22
N LEU A 119 2.96 10.15 -6.15
CA LEU A 119 3.97 11.19 -6.02
C LEU A 119 5.36 10.54 -5.97
N PHE A 120 6.41 11.36 -5.98
CA PHE A 120 7.74 10.91 -5.58
C PHE A 120 8.35 11.84 -4.52
N THR A 121 9.18 11.27 -3.65
CA THR A 121 9.83 12.01 -2.58
C THR A 121 11.16 12.60 -3.06
N ILE A 122 11.42 13.86 -2.71
CA ILE A 122 12.76 14.45 -2.72
C ILE A 122 13.07 15.04 -1.35
N PHE A 123 14.35 15.03 -0.97
CA PHE A 123 14.80 15.76 0.22
C PHE A 123 14.96 17.24 -0.11
N ALA A 124 14.37 18.10 0.72
CA ALA A 124 14.36 19.55 0.53
C ALA A 124 15.38 20.27 1.44
N HIS A 125 16.50 19.61 1.76
CA HIS A 125 17.56 20.13 2.63
C HIS A 125 18.38 21.23 2.00
N GLU A 126 18.71 21.04 0.72
CA GLU A 126 19.58 21.91 -0.05
C GLU A 126 19.23 21.79 -1.53
N ILE A 127 19.68 22.77 -2.31
CA ILE A 127 19.57 22.71 -3.76
C ILE A 127 20.72 21.84 -4.28
N PRO A 128 20.43 20.72 -4.97
CA PRO A 128 21.47 19.78 -5.38
C PRO A 128 22.24 20.29 -6.60
N GLU A 129 23.49 19.84 -6.76
CA GLU A 129 24.20 19.99 -8.03
C GLU A 129 23.40 19.34 -9.18
N PRO A 130 23.43 19.92 -10.40
CA PRO A 130 24.25 21.06 -10.83
C PRO A 130 23.60 22.43 -10.58
N PHE A 131 22.49 22.50 -9.83
CA PHE A 131 21.82 23.76 -9.49
C PHE A 131 22.54 24.46 -8.33
N ASP A 132 22.22 25.73 -8.09
CA ASP A 132 22.73 26.51 -6.97
C ASP A 132 21.60 27.17 -6.18
N SER A 133 21.91 27.67 -4.98
CA SER A 133 20.92 28.30 -4.09
C SER A 133 20.63 29.77 -4.43
N THR A 134 20.87 30.19 -5.67
CA THR A 134 20.42 31.51 -6.16
C THR A 134 18.92 31.46 -6.50
N PRO A 135 18.22 32.61 -6.60
CA PRO A 135 16.84 32.62 -7.08
C PRO A 135 16.66 31.88 -8.41
N GLU A 136 17.58 32.08 -9.35
CA GLU A 136 17.57 31.43 -10.66
C GLU A 136 17.83 29.92 -10.57
N GLY A 137 18.76 29.49 -9.71
CA GLY A 137 19.05 28.08 -9.47
C GLY A 137 17.89 27.33 -8.80
N ILE A 138 17.21 27.97 -7.84
CA ILE A 138 16.00 27.44 -7.19
C ILE A 138 14.87 27.30 -8.22
N GLU A 139 14.64 28.31 -9.07
CA GLU A 139 13.62 28.25 -10.12
C GLU A 139 13.92 27.16 -11.15
N ALA A 140 15.18 26.99 -11.53
CA ALA A 140 15.62 25.93 -12.42
C ALA A 140 15.42 24.53 -11.81
N PHE A 141 15.75 24.36 -10.52
CA PHE A 141 15.54 23.10 -9.81
C PHE A 141 14.04 22.77 -9.69
N ALA A 142 13.21 23.74 -9.29
CA ALA A 142 11.77 23.56 -9.21
C ALA A 142 11.17 23.18 -10.59
N SER A 143 11.62 23.85 -11.66
CA SER A 143 11.21 23.54 -13.02
C SER A 143 11.60 22.11 -13.42
N ALA A 144 12.81 21.66 -13.09
CA ALA A 144 13.26 20.30 -13.37
C ALA A 144 12.44 19.23 -12.62
N MET A 145 11.98 19.54 -11.40
CA MET A 145 11.06 18.67 -10.66
C MET A 145 9.68 18.62 -11.32
N CYS A 146 9.12 19.76 -11.74
CA CYS A 146 7.87 19.79 -12.51
C CYS A 146 8.00 19.00 -13.82
N ASP A 147 9.09 19.20 -14.57
CA ASP A 147 9.37 18.45 -15.80
C ASP A 147 9.40 16.95 -15.54
N SER A 148 9.98 16.52 -14.42
CA SER A 148 10.00 15.10 -14.02
C SER A 148 8.59 14.58 -13.70
N VAL A 149 7.77 15.35 -12.98
CA VAL A 149 6.35 15.03 -12.74
C VAL A 149 5.63 14.80 -14.06
N TYR A 150 5.75 15.72 -15.02
CA TYR A 150 5.07 15.61 -16.32
C TYR A 150 5.64 14.50 -17.22
N LYS A 151 6.96 14.37 -17.30
CA LYS A 151 7.66 13.38 -18.14
C LYS A 151 7.24 11.96 -17.79
N TYR A 152 7.24 11.63 -16.50
CA TYR A 152 6.91 10.29 -16.04
C TYR A 152 5.42 10.12 -15.77
N GLY A 153 4.71 11.21 -15.51
CA GLY A 153 3.26 11.19 -15.30
C GLY A 153 2.84 10.99 -13.86
N TYR A 154 3.67 11.42 -12.91
CA TYR A 154 3.28 11.49 -11.50
C TYR A 154 2.15 12.51 -11.30
N ASP A 155 1.42 12.36 -10.20
CA ASP A 155 0.37 13.29 -9.78
C ASP A 155 0.91 14.49 -8.98
N GLY A 156 2.21 14.49 -8.67
CA GLY A 156 2.87 15.57 -7.95
C GLY A 156 4.18 15.14 -7.29
N LEU A 157 4.59 15.94 -6.29
CA LEU A 157 5.86 15.87 -5.60
C LEU A 157 5.63 15.87 -4.08
N ASP A 158 6.45 15.11 -3.36
CA ASP A 158 6.53 15.06 -1.90
C ASP A 158 7.87 15.65 -1.46
N LEU A 159 7.82 16.82 -0.79
CA LEU A 159 9.01 17.54 -0.30
C LEU A 159 9.28 17.13 1.15
N ASP A 160 10.25 16.25 1.35
CA ASP A 160 10.66 15.83 2.68
C ASP A 160 11.65 16.85 3.28
N TYR A 161 11.17 17.63 4.25
CA TYR A 161 11.92 18.69 4.92
C TYR A 161 12.16 18.33 6.39
N GLU A 162 13.26 17.63 6.63
CA GLU A 162 13.70 17.11 7.94
C GLU A 162 14.92 17.89 8.51
N HIS A 163 14.95 19.22 8.35
CA HIS A 163 16.00 20.04 8.98
C HIS A 163 15.96 19.87 10.51
N GLY A 164 17.11 19.49 11.08
CA GLY A 164 17.36 19.44 12.53
C GLY A 164 17.95 20.72 13.08
#